data_AF-A0A8X8WVT6-F1
#
_entry.id   AF-A0A8X8WVT6-F1
#
_cell.length_a   1.000
_cell.length_b   1.000
_cell.length_c   1.000
_cell.angle_alpha   90.00
_cell.angle_beta   90.00
_cell.angle_gamma   90.00
#
_symmetry.space_group_name_H-M   'P 1'
#
loop_
_entity.id
_entity.type
_entity.pdbx_description
1 polymer ?
#
loop_
_entity_poly.entity_id
_entity_poly.type
_entity_poly.pdbx_seq_one_letter_code
_entity_poly.pdbx_strand_id
1 'polypeptide(L)'
;MIAGEYTGMKVQETKSLIRAKLLELGQAVVYSGPEKKVMSRSGDECVFALTDQWYITYGEEEWKKAAEECLAGMNLYSEEACHAFEHTLSWLTQWACSRNFGLGTRIPWDEDFLVESLSDSTLYMAYYTVAHILQGGDMYGGNRSSVKPEQLTDEVWDFVFLSGPYPKSSDLSSSLLNKMKQEFEYWYPFDLRVSGKDLIQNHLTFFREAIEEFSAYATRFSLADAGDGIDDANFVFETANAAIMRLTKEIAWMEEVIAAESSLRSGPPAVYADHVFANEINIAAQAARDEYRLSCGAGGMNRDLLWRFMDVQTRLIAPICPHYAEYVWKELLKKDGYVVKAGWPKADAPDLTLKKANKYLQDSIVSMRKLMQKQASGSKKGKASAPTIQNKPTVCLLFVNEQYDGWKKECLNILQRKYDAATGTFAPDQEILAELQKSEVGQLGNFKQIQKLCMPFLRFKNDEVKAVGVHALDLKLPFGEIEVLRENLELIQRQLGLERVEVLSAADADAVTRAGNHAAVLKSNPPSPGVPTSVFLSEE
;
A
#
# COMPACT_ATOMS: atom_id res chain seq x y z
N MET A 1 -20.58 36.02 -38.30
CA MET A 1 -21.93 36.49 -38.67
C MET A 1 -21.89 37.00 -40.10
N ILE A 2 -22.87 36.63 -40.93
CA ILE A 2 -22.85 36.92 -42.39
C ILE A 2 -23.97 37.88 -42.83
N ALA A 3 -24.82 38.34 -41.91
CA ALA A 3 -25.91 39.27 -42.21
C ALA A 3 -26.30 40.07 -40.96
N GLY A 4 -26.92 41.24 -41.18
CA GLY A 4 -27.42 42.14 -40.13
C GLY A 4 -26.37 43.10 -39.57
N GLU A 5 -26.72 43.78 -38.48
CA GLU A 5 -25.91 44.82 -37.82
C GLU A 5 -24.53 44.32 -37.32
N TYR A 6 -24.40 43.01 -37.08
CA TYR A 6 -23.18 42.39 -36.57
C TYR A 6 -22.37 41.63 -37.63
N THR A 7 -22.55 41.98 -38.91
CA THR A 7 -21.84 41.32 -40.02
C THR A 7 -20.32 41.42 -39.85
N GLY A 8 -19.59 40.32 -40.03
CA GLY A 8 -18.14 40.26 -39.84
C GLY A 8 -17.67 39.89 -38.43
N MET A 9 -18.55 39.92 -37.42
CA MET A 9 -18.20 39.52 -36.04
C MET A 9 -18.23 37.99 -35.83
N LYS A 10 -17.47 37.51 -34.85
CA LYS A 10 -17.47 36.10 -34.42
C LYS A 10 -18.77 35.79 -33.66
N VAL A 11 -19.34 34.60 -33.90
CA VAL A 11 -20.60 34.17 -33.26
C VAL A 11 -20.52 34.21 -31.73
N GLN A 12 -19.37 33.85 -31.14
CA GLN A 12 -19.15 33.87 -29.70
C GLN A 12 -19.37 35.27 -29.09
N GLU A 13 -18.91 36.32 -29.78
CA GLU A 13 -19.07 37.71 -29.34
C GLU A 13 -20.49 38.20 -29.61
N THR A 14 -21.06 37.83 -30.77
CA THR A 14 -22.38 38.34 -31.18
C THR A 14 -23.55 37.72 -30.42
N LYS A 15 -23.42 36.49 -29.91
CA LYS A 15 -24.51 35.76 -29.25
C LYS A 15 -25.10 36.54 -28.07
N SER A 16 -24.25 37.14 -27.24
CA SER A 16 -24.68 37.93 -26.08
C SER A 16 -25.34 39.25 -26.50
N LEU A 17 -24.82 39.91 -27.53
CA LEU A 17 -25.36 41.17 -28.07
C LEU A 17 -26.75 40.97 -28.68
N ILE A 18 -26.94 39.91 -29.48
CA ILE A 18 -28.25 39.57 -30.05
C ILE A 18 -29.24 39.22 -28.94
N ARG A 19 -28.82 38.44 -27.93
CA ARG A 19 -29.68 38.11 -26.78
C ARG A 19 -30.16 39.39 -26.08
N ALA A 20 -29.25 40.31 -25.76
CA ALA A 20 -29.60 41.58 -25.11
C ALA A 20 -30.59 42.38 -25.96
N LYS A 21 -30.32 42.53 -27.26
CA LYS A 21 -31.21 43.24 -28.18
C LYS A 21 -32.60 42.61 -28.29
N LEU A 22 -32.70 41.29 -28.38
CA LEU A 22 -33.99 40.59 -28.44
C LEU A 22 -34.79 40.75 -27.15
N LEU A 23 -34.13 40.80 -25.99
CA LEU A 23 -34.77 41.08 -24.70
C LEU A 23 -35.26 42.53 -24.62
N GLU A 24 -34.42 43.49 -25.03
CA GLU A 24 -34.77 44.92 -25.07
C GLU A 24 -35.96 45.22 -26.00
N LEU A 25 -36.04 44.53 -27.14
CA LEU A 25 -37.15 44.66 -28.09
C LEU A 25 -38.42 43.90 -27.66
N GLY A 26 -38.40 43.16 -26.55
CA GLY A 26 -39.52 42.31 -26.11
C GLY A 26 -39.82 41.14 -27.05
N GLN A 27 -38.85 40.75 -27.89
CA GLN A 27 -38.98 39.66 -28.87
C GLN A 27 -38.45 38.31 -28.34
N ALA A 28 -37.85 38.31 -27.16
CA ALA A 28 -37.42 37.11 -26.45
C ALA A 28 -37.69 37.25 -24.95
N VAL A 29 -37.71 36.11 -24.27
CA VAL A 29 -37.77 36.02 -22.81
C VAL A 29 -36.68 35.08 -22.31
N VAL A 30 -36.21 35.28 -21.08
CA VAL A 30 -35.27 34.35 -20.45
C VAL A 30 -36.08 33.17 -19.91
N TYR A 31 -35.77 31.97 -20.41
CA TYR A 31 -36.30 30.73 -19.89
C TYR A 31 -35.17 29.96 -19.21
N SER A 32 -35.40 29.56 -17.96
CA SER A 32 -34.49 28.72 -17.19
C SER A 32 -35.18 27.40 -16.88
N GLY A 33 -34.46 26.30 -17.06
CA GLY A 33 -34.92 24.96 -16.78
C GLY A 33 -33.74 24.07 -16.40
N PRO A 34 -34.00 22.95 -15.71
CA PRO A 34 -32.94 22.04 -15.32
C PRO A 34 -32.39 21.33 -16.57
N GLU A 35 -31.06 21.19 -16.65
CA GLU A 35 -30.40 20.54 -17.79
C GLU A 35 -30.81 19.07 -17.92
N LYS A 36 -31.08 18.42 -16.79
CA LYS A 36 -31.59 17.05 -16.68
C LYS A 36 -32.76 17.03 -15.71
N LYS A 37 -33.59 15.97 -15.77
CA LYS A 37 -34.66 15.77 -14.79
C LYS A 37 -34.06 15.66 -13.38
N VAL A 38 -34.51 16.52 -12.48
CA VAL A 38 -34.10 16.54 -11.07
C VAL A 38 -35.30 16.13 -10.21
N MET A 39 -35.11 15.15 -9.34
CA MET A 39 -36.15 14.67 -8.43
C MET A 39 -35.85 15.11 -7.01
N SER A 40 -36.86 15.61 -6.30
CA SER A 40 -36.76 15.95 -4.88
C SER A 40 -36.80 14.69 -4.01
N ARG A 41 -36.48 14.86 -2.71
CA ARG A 41 -36.66 13.79 -1.72
C ARG A 41 -38.13 13.40 -1.50
N SER A 42 -39.09 14.30 -1.77
CA SER A 42 -40.53 14.01 -1.70
C SER A 42 -41.05 13.23 -2.91
N GLY A 43 -40.22 13.03 -3.95
CA GLY A 43 -40.62 12.39 -5.20
C GLY A 43 -41.19 13.34 -6.24
N ASP A 44 -41.13 14.66 -6.01
CA ASP A 44 -41.58 15.68 -6.94
C ASP A 44 -40.50 16.00 -7.99
N GLU A 45 -40.92 16.34 -9.21
CA GLU A 45 -40.02 16.82 -10.25
C GLU A 45 -39.68 18.29 -10.00
N CYS A 46 -38.40 18.60 -9.79
CA CYS A 46 -37.94 19.94 -9.49
C CYS A 46 -38.01 20.84 -10.72
N VAL A 47 -38.37 22.10 -10.48
CA VAL A 47 -38.40 23.16 -11.49
C VAL A 47 -37.49 24.32 -11.08
N PHE A 48 -37.09 25.15 -12.03
CA PHE A 48 -36.45 26.43 -11.73
C PHE A 48 -37.52 27.43 -11.28
N ALA A 49 -37.28 28.06 -10.14
CA ALA A 49 -38.13 29.11 -9.61
C ALA A 49 -37.29 30.36 -9.38
N LEU A 50 -37.85 31.52 -9.75
CA LEU A 50 -37.31 32.81 -9.38
C LEU A 50 -38.02 33.26 -8.10
N THR A 51 -37.34 33.14 -6.97
CA THR A 51 -37.91 33.44 -5.64
C THR A 51 -36.90 34.20 -4.79
N ASP A 52 -37.40 34.93 -3.81
CA ASP A 52 -36.58 35.52 -2.76
C ASP A 52 -35.96 34.41 -1.90
N GLN A 53 -34.66 34.52 -1.64
CA GLN A 53 -33.85 33.48 -0.99
C GLN A 53 -32.56 34.11 -0.46
N TRP A 54 -32.02 33.61 0.65
CA TRP A 54 -30.69 33.93 1.12
C TRP A 54 -29.63 33.07 0.41
N TYR A 55 -28.50 33.70 0.06
CA TYR A 55 -27.41 33.05 -0.68
C TYR A 55 -26.06 33.29 0.01
N ILE A 56 -25.16 32.32 -0.13
CA ILE A 56 -23.73 32.48 0.11
C ILE A 56 -23.05 32.78 -1.24
N THR A 57 -22.20 33.80 -1.27
CA THR A 57 -21.60 34.36 -2.49
C THR A 57 -20.19 33.80 -2.77
N TYR A 58 -20.07 32.48 -2.91
CA TYR A 58 -18.78 31.81 -3.20
C TYR A 58 -18.09 32.29 -4.49
N GLY A 59 -18.81 32.89 -5.42
CA GLY A 59 -18.30 33.42 -6.68
C GLY A 59 -17.56 34.76 -6.58
N GLU A 60 -17.47 35.36 -5.39
CA GLU A 60 -16.67 36.58 -5.18
C GLU A 60 -15.19 36.32 -5.46
N GLU A 61 -14.56 37.18 -6.26
CA GLU A 61 -13.20 36.95 -6.77
C GLU A 61 -12.17 36.84 -5.63
N GLU A 62 -12.28 37.69 -4.61
CA GLU A 62 -11.40 37.68 -3.43
C GLU A 62 -11.52 36.37 -2.65
N TRP A 63 -12.76 35.90 -2.44
CA TRP A 63 -13.01 34.67 -1.68
C TRP A 63 -12.62 33.42 -2.47
N LYS A 64 -12.98 33.35 -3.75
CA LYS A 64 -12.57 32.28 -4.64
C LYS A 64 -11.05 32.13 -4.69
N LYS A 65 -10.33 33.25 -4.82
CA LYS A 65 -8.86 33.24 -4.81
C LYS A 65 -8.31 32.72 -3.48
N ALA A 66 -8.86 33.15 -2.35
CA ALA A 66 -8.45 32.63 -1.04
C ALA A 66 -8.70 31.12 -0.91
N ALA A 67 -9.79 30.61 -1.47
CA ALA A 67 -10.09 29.18 -1.51
C ALA A 67 -9.11 28.40 -2.41
N GLU A 68 -8.73 28.95 -3.57
CA GLU A 68 -7.73 28.37 -4.47
C GLU A 68 -6.32 28.35 -3.82
N GLU A 69 -5.94 29.40 -3.12
CA GLU A 69 -4.69 29.46 -2.34
C GLU A 69 -4.68 28.43 -1.20
N CYS A 70 -5.81 28.26 -0.51
CA CYS A 70 -5.98 27.24 0.51
C CYS A 70 -5.85 25.83 -0.09
N LEU A 71 -6.54 25.56 -1.21
CA LEU A 71 -6.49 24.28 -1.92
C LEU A 71 -5.07 23.90 -2.33
N ALA A 72 -4.27 24.88 -2.79
CA ALA A 72 -2.87 24.66 -3.17
C ALA A 72 -1.98 24.22 -2.00
N GLY A 73 -2.36 24.55 -0.75
CA GLY A 73 -1.67 24.10 0.46
C GLY A 73 -2.15 22.76 1.01
N MET A 74 -3.23 22.19 0.47
CA MET A 74 -3.81 20.94 0.96
C MET A 74 -3.14 19.71 0.36
N ASN A 75 -3.04 18.63 1.15
CA ASN A 75 -2.69 17.32 0.63
C ASN A 75 -3.96 16.50 0.32
N LEU A 76 -4.25 16.30 -0.96
CA LEU A 76 -5.45 15.60 -1.45
C LEU A 76 -5.21 14.14 -1.81
N TYR A 77 -3.99 13.62 -1.60
CA TYR A 77 -3.58 12.22 -1.82
C TYR A 77 -3.71 11.70 -3.28
N SER A 78 -4.31 12.48 -4.19
CA SER A 78 -4.47 12.15 -5.61
C SER A 78 -4.65 13.40 -6.49
N GLU A 79 -4.16 13.34 -7.73
CA GLU A 79 -4.34 14.42 -8.71
C GLU A 79 -5.79 14.56 -9.19
N GLU A 80 -6.52 13.44 -9.29
CA GLU A 80 -7.93 13.46 -9.70
C GLU A 80 -8.81 14.22 -8.69
N ALA A 81 -8.59 14.06 -7.39
CA ALA A 81 -9.29 14.85 -6.38
C ALA A 81 -8.94 16.35 -6.50
N CYS A 82 -7.69 16.69 -6.81
CA CYS A 82 -7.26 18.07 -7.05
C CYS A 82 -8.03 18.70 -8.21
N HIS A 83 -8.05 18.04 -9.37
CA HIS A 83 -8.80 18.52 -10.53
C HIS A 83 -10.31 18.63 -10.26
N ALA A 84 -10.89 17.74 -9.45
CA ALA A 84 -12.31 17.81 -9.08
C ALA A 84 -12.64 19.04 -8.22
N PHE A 85 -11.76 19.41 -7.28
CA PHE A 85 -11.90 20.64 -6.50
C PHE A 85 -11.70 21.89 -7.36
N GLU A 86 -10.66 21.93 -8.20
CA GLU A 86 -10.40 23.03 -9.14
C GLU A 86 -11.58 23.25 -10.09
N HIS A 87 -12.11 22.16 -10.66
CA HIS A 87 -13.30 22.20 -11.48
C HIS A 87 -14.49 22.77 -10.71
N THR A 88 -14.73 22.32 -9.47
CA THR A 88 -15.81 22.86 -8.62
C THR A 88 -15.66 24.37 -8.36
N LEU A 89 -14.48 24.82 -7.94
CA LEU A 89 -14.17 26.24 -7.73
C LEU A 89 -14.33 27.07 -9.01
N SER A 90 -14.15 26.46 -10.20
CA SER A 90 -14.30 27.16 -11.47
C SER A 90 -15.74 27.61 -11.77
N TRP A 91 -16.75 26.81 -11.39
CA TRP A 91 -18.16 27.08 -11.69
C TRP A 91 -19.01 27.45 -10.48
N LEU A 92 -18.52 27.27 -9.26
CA LEU A 92 -19.23 27.65 -8.04
C LEU A 92 -19.42 29.17 -7.97
N THR A 93 -20.67 29.60 -7.79
CA THR A 93 -21.03 31.02 -7.78
C THR A 93 -21.89 31.35 -6.55
N GLN A 94 -23.21 31.40 -6.70
CA GLN A 94 -24.12 31.63 -5.58
C GLN A 94 -24.71 30.30 -5.12
N TRP A 95 -24.73 30.08 -3.80
CA TRP A 95 -25.34 28.91 -3.19
C TRP A 95 -26.53 29.32 -2.35
N ALA A 96 -27.71 28.82 -2.71
CA ALA A 96 -28.93 29.07 -1.94
C ALA A 96 -28.87 28.31 -0.60
N CYS A 97 -28.77 29.04 0.50
CA CYS A 97 -28.57 28.47 1.83
C CYS A 97 -29.83 28.46 2.72
N SER A 98 -30.91 29.14 2.31
CA SER A 98 -32.16 29.19 3.10
C SER A 98 -33.21 28.15 2.67
N ARG A 99 -34.05 27.72 3.62
CA ARG A 99 -35.21 26.83 3.43
C ARG A 99 -36.39 27.28 4.28
N ASN A 100 -37.61 27.01 3.82
CA ASN A 100 -38.83 27.37 4.57
C ASN A 100 -39.46 26.16 5.28
N PHE A 101 -38.91 24.97 5.08
CA PHE A 101 -39.46 23.72 5.60
C PHE A 101 -38.35 22.73 5.92
N GLY A 102 -38.50 22.01 7.03
CA GLY A 102 -37.55 20.99 7.50
C GLY A 102 -37.13 21.20 8.95
N LEU A 103 -36.08 20.49 9.34
CA LEU A 103 -35.37 20.68 10.60
C LEU A 103 -34.05 21.42 10.31
N GLY A 104 -33.57 22.19 11.28
CA GLY A 104 -32.31 22.93 11.16
C GLY A 104 -32.28 24.12 12.10
N THR A 105 -31.26 24.96 11.92
CA THR A 105 -31.08 26.20 12.66
C THR A 105 -31.77 27.35 11.92
N ARG A 106 -32.50 28.22 12.64
CA ARG A 106 -33.12 29.42 12.05
C ARG A 106 -32.05 30.48 11.75
N ILE A 107 -32.26 31.26 10.69
CA ILE A 107 -31.40 32.41 10.40
C ILE A 107 -31.67 33.49 11.48
N PRO A 108 -30.64 33.97 12.20
CA PRO A 108 -30.85 34.77 13.41
C PRO A 108 -31.43 36.17 13.15
N TRP A 109 -31.32 36.70 11.93
CA TRP A 109 -31.93 37.97 11.53
C TRP A 109 -33.22 37.81 10.71
N ASP A 110 -33.60 36.58 10.37
CA ASP A 110 -34.77 36.27 9.54
C ASP A 110 -35.30 34.88 9.88
N GLU A 111 -36.01 34.78 11.00
CA GLU A 111 -36.44 33.51 11.59
C GLU A 111 -37.45 32.72 10.75
N ASP A 112 -38.01 33.33 9.69
CA ASP A 112 -38.89 32.64 8.74
C ASP A 112 -38.15 31.58 7.91
N PHE A 113 -36.82 31.70 7.83
CA PHE A 113 -35.94 30.81 7.10
C PHE A 113 -35.07 29.94 8.03
N LEU A 114 -34.84 28.70 7.62
CA LEU A 114 -33.87 27.77 8.18
C LEU A 114 -32.63 27.70 7.29
N VAL A 115 -31.47 27.46 7.89
CA VAL A 115 -30.23 27.13 7.18
C VAL A 115 -30.30 25.70 6.65
N GLU A 116 -29.93 25.49 5.41
CA GLU A 116 -29.89 24.17 4.79
C GLU A 116 -28.66 23.34 5.22
N SER A 117 -28.81 22.01 5.18
CA SER A 117 -27.87 21.04 5.76
C SER A 117 -26.43 21.09 5.24
N LEU A 118 -26.19 21.56 4.01
CA LEU A 118 -24.82 21.65 3.46
C LEU A 118 -24.14 22.97 3.83
N SER A 119 -24.90 23.96 4.30
CA SER A 119 -24.38 25.27 4.69
C SER A 119 -24.01 25.29 6.18
N ASP A 120 -24.78 24.62 7.05
CA ASP A 120 -24.48 24.52 8.49
C ASP A 120 -23.45 23.43 8.84
N SER A 121 -23.06 22.57 7.89
CA SER A 121 -22.10 21.47 8.08
C SER A 121 -20.69 21.77 7.53
N THR A 122 -20.30 23.05 7.46
CA THR A 122 -19.03 23.49 6.88
C THR A 122 -17.89 23.62 7.90
N LEU A 123 -18.16 24.18 9.09
CA LEU A 123 -17.14 24.53 10.10
C LEU A 123 -17.34 23.85 11.46
N TYR A 124 -18.26 22.88 11.57
CA TYR A 124 -18.61 22.21 12.83
C TYR A 124 -17.43 21.46 13.49
N MET A 125 -16.33 21.21 12.78
CA MET A 125 -15.12 20.61 13.34
C MET A 125 -14.49 21.51 14.41
N ALA A 126 -14.57 22.84 14.26
CA ALA A 126 -14.13 23.76 15.29
C ALA A 126 -14.95 23.56 16.58
N TYR A 127 -16.25 23.29 16.44
CA TYR A 127 -17.13 23.01 17.57
C TYR A 127 -16.79 21.70 18.30
N TYR A 128 -16.26 20.68 17.62
CA TYR A 128 -15.80 19.45 18.28
C TYR A 128 -14.76 19.70 19.38
N THR A 129 -13.90 20.70 19.19
CA THR A 129 -12.83 21.04 20.15
C THR A 129 -13.39 21.45 21.52
N VAL A 130 -14.58 22.06 21.55
CA VAL A 130 -15.22 22.59 22.76
C VAL A 130 -16.49 21.84 23.16
N ALA A 131 -17.03 20.96 22.30
CA ALA A 131 -18.27 20.22 22.56
C ALA A 131 -18.23 19.43 23.88
N HIS A 132 -17.10 18.83 24.22
CA HIS A 132 -16.92 18.08 25.47
C HIS A 132 -16.97 18.97 26.73
N ILE A 133 -16.63 20.27 26.59
CA ILE A 133 -16.75 21.27 27.67
C ILE A 133 -18.20 21.74 27.80
N LEU A 134 -18.87 21.95 26.66
CA LEU A 134 -20.21 22.53 26.62
C LEU A 134 -21.33 21.52 26.87
N GLN A 135 -21.24 20.32 26.32
CA GLN A 135 -22.29 19.30 26.38
C GLN A 135 -21.94 18.12 27.29
N GLY A 136 -20.66 17.93 27.62
CA GLY A 136 -20.23 16.85 28.52
C GLY A 136 -20.58 15.43 28.04
N GLY A 137 -20.80 15.25 26.73
CA GLY A 137 -21.22 13.97 26.14
C GLY A 137 -22.74 13.77 26.04
N ASP A 138 -23.56 14.74 26.47
CA ASP A 138 -25.00 14.72 26.19
C ASP A 138 -25.28 15.17 24.75
N MET A 139 -25.68 14.22 23.91
CA MET A 139 -25.95 14.43 22.49
C MET A 139 -27.01 15.50 22.21
N TYR A 140 -27.95 15.74 23.13
CA TYR A 140 -29.02 16.72 22.94
C TYR A 140 -28.79 18.01 23.74
N GLY A 141 -27.69 18.11 24.48
CA GLY A 141 -27.39 19.26 25.35
C GLY A 141 -28.45 19.52 26.43
N GLY A 142 -29.21 18.49 26.82
CA GLY A 142 -30.34 18.60 27.75
C GLY A 142 -29.96 18.61 29.23
N ASN A 143 -28.74 18.19 29.60
CA ASN A 143 -28.32 18.03 31.00
C ASN A 143 -27.02 18.77 31.37
N ARG A 144 -27.09 19.55 32.47
CA ARG A 144 -26.02 19.97 33.40
C ARG A 144 -24.69 20.52 32.83
N SER A 145 -24.73 21.23 31.70
CA SER A 145 -23.66 22.18 31.39
C SER A 145 -23.61 23.30 32.44
N SER A 146 -22.41 23.74 32.84
CA SER A 146 -22.24 24.99 33.60
C SER A 146 -22.45 26.24 32.74
N VAL A 147 -22.57 26.07 31.42
CA VAL A 147 -22.73 27.12 30.41
C VAL A 147 -24.13 27.00 29.82
N LYS A 148 -24.94 28.06 29.95
CA LYS A 148 -26.23 28.12 29.29
C LYS A 148 -26.07 28.51 27.82
N PRO A 149 -26.89 28.00 26.89
CA PRO A 149 -26.81 28.36 25.48
C PRO A 149 -26.83 29.87 25.23
N GLU A 150 -27.63 30.63 25.99
CA GLU A 150 -27.76 32.08 25.83
C GLU A 150 -26.51 32.85 26.24
N GLN A 151 -25.57 32.23 26.95
CA GLN A 151 -24.29 32.84 27.34
C GLN A 151 -23.23 32.75 26.24
N LEU A 152 -23.47 31.97 25.18
CA LEU A 152 -22.56 31.77 24.06
C LEU A 152 -22.83 32.80 22.95
N THR A 153 -22.52 34.06 23.25
CA THR A 153 -22.69 35.20 22.34
C THR A 153 -21.56 35.26 21.30
N ASP A 154 -21.74 36.09 20.26
CA ASP A 154 -20.71 36.33 19.24
C ASP A 154 -19.37 36.78 19.87
N GLU A 155 -19.40 37.65 20.90
CA GLU A 155 -18.19 38.06 21.62
C GLU A 155 -17.44 36.87 22.26
N VAL A 156 -18.18 35.88 22.75
CA VAL A 156 -17.59 34.66 23.33
C VAL A 156 -16.96 33.81 22.23
N TRP A 157 -17.65 33.63 21.10
CA TRP A 157 -17.13 32.85 19.97
C TRP A 157 -15.93 33.50 19.30
N ASP A 158 -15.93 34.82 19.15
CA ASP A 158 -14.80 35.60 18.63
C ASP A 158 -13.55 35.45 19.50
N PHE A 159 -13.71 35.50 20.82
CA PHE A 159 -12.59 35.27 21.75
C PHE A 159 -12.00 33.86 21.58
N VAL A 160 -12.87 32.85 21.49
CA VAL A 160 -12.46 31.43 21.44
C VAL A 160 -11.82 31.07 20.11
N PHE A 161 -12.40 31.50 18.97
CA PHE A 161 -11.99 31.04 17.64
C PHE A 161 -11.17 32.05 16.83
N LEU A 162 -11.37 33.35 17.04
CA LEU A 162 -10.74 34.41 16.23
C LEU A 162 -9.64 35.16 16.98
N SER A 163 -9.26 34.69 18.17
CA SER A 163 -8.35 35.43 19.06
C SER A 163 -8.81 36.86 19.34
N GLY A 164 -10.13 37.08 19.39
CA GLY A 164 -10.74 38.34 19.76
C GLY A 164 -10.41 38.79 21.19
N PRO A 165 -10.77 40.03 21.57
CA PRO A 165 -10.66 40.50 22.94
C PRO A 165 -11.58 39.71 23.88
N TYR A 166 -11.31 39.75 25.19
CA TYR A 166 -12.23 39.16 26.16
C TYR A 166 -13.64 39.75 26.03
N PRO A 167 -14.69 38.92 26.09
CA PRO A 167 -16.07 39.38 25.99
C PRO A 167 -16.38 40.32 27.16
N LYS A 168 -16.93 41.49 26.85
CA LYS A 168 -17.20 42.54 27.85
C LYS A 168 -18.46 42.24 28.67
N SER A 169 -19.37 41.47 28.08
CA SER A 169 -20.72 41.21 28.56
C SER A 169 -20.92 39.79 29.11
N SER A 170 -19.87 38.96 29.13
CA SER A 170 -20.01 37.55 29.48
C SER A 170 -19.89 37.28 30.98
N ASP A 171 -20.86 36.54 31.52
CA ASP A 171 -20.83 36.00 32.88
C ASP A 171 -19.99 34.71 33.01
N LEU A 172 -19.36 34.27 31.92
CA LEU A 172 -18.51 33.07 31.91
C LEU A 172 -17.15 33.36 32.55
N SER A 173 -16.67 32.43 33.39
CA SER A 173 -15.37 32.59 34.03
C SER A 173 -14.24 32.66 33.01
N SER A 174 -13.25 33.54 33.23
CA SER A 174 -12.07 33.64 32.36
C SER A 174 -11.31 32.31 32.25
N SER A 175 -11.31 31.50 33.32
CA SER A 175 -10.70 30.16 33.27
C SER A 175 -11.38 29.24 32.26
N LEU A 176 -12.70 29.29 32.16
CA LEU A 176 -13.47 28.48 31.21
C LEU A 176 -13.24 28.96 29.77
N LEU A 177 -13.30 30.27 29.55
CA LEU A 177 -13.04 30.88 28.24
C LEU A 177 -11.63 30.55 27.73
N ASN A 178 -10.61 30.71 28.58
CA ASN A 178 -9.24 30.34 28.24
C ASN A 178 -9.10 28.85 27.95
N LYS A 179 -9.80 27.99 28.68
CA LYS A 179 -9.79 26.56 28.43
C LYS A 179 -10.39 26.22 27.06
N MET A 180 -11.53 26.81 26.71
CA MET A 180 -12.15 26.63 25.39
C MET A 180 -11.23 27.10 24.27
N LYS A 181 -10.63 28.28 24.43
CA LYS A 181 -9.65 28.82 23.48
C LYS A 181 -8.44 27.90 23.34
N GLN A 182 -7.88 27.43 24.45
CA GLN A 182 -6.74 26.52 24.46
C GLN A 182 -7.04 25.20 23.75
N GLU A 183 -8.21 24.59 23.97
CA GLU A 183 -8.60 23.37 23.25
C GLU A 183 -8.69 23.62 21.75
N PHE A 184 -9.29 24.73 21.32
CA PHE A 184 -9.34 25.08 19.90
C PHE A 184 -7.95 25.31 19.30
N GLU A 185 -7.11 26.13 19.93
CA GLU A 185 -5.75 26.44 19.44
C GLU A 185 -4.82 25.22 19.45
N TYR A 186 -5.07 24.23 20.30
CA TYR A 186 -4.30 22.99 20.35
C TYR A 186 -4.72 22.00 19.25
N TRP A 187 -6.03 21.83 19.04
CA TRP A 187 -6.57 20.82 18.11
C TRP A 187 -6.77 21.32 16.68
N TYR A 188 -6.78 22.63 16.44
CA TYR A 188 -6.98 23.23 15.13
C TYR A 188 -5.66 23.80 14.57
N PRO A 189 -5.36 23.67 13.26
CA PRO A 189 -6.19 23.12 12.18
C PRO A 189 -6.39 21.60 12.28
N PHE A 190 -7.43 21.07 11.62
CA PHE A 190 -7.63 19.61 11.55
C PHE A 190 -6.59 18.99 10.60
N ASP A 191 -5.97 17.88 11.02
CA ASP A 191 -4.93 17.21 10.22
C ASP A 191 -5.50 16.37 9.05
N LEU A 192 -6.68 15.77 9.25
CA LEU A 192 -7.27 14.82 8.32
C LEU A 192 -8.80 14.87 8.32
N ARG A 193 -9.40 14.91 7.14
CA ARG A 193 -10.83 14.72 6.93
C ARG A 193 -11.03 13.61 5.90
N VAL A 194 -11.59 12.48 6.35
CA VAL A 194 -11.89 11.33 5.49
C VAL A 194 -13.36 11.38 5.09
N SER A 195 -13.62 11.13 3.82
CA SER A 195 -14.95 11.26 3.24
C SER A 195 -15.07 10.41 1.96
N GLY A 196 -16.26 9.92 1.64
CA GLY A 196 -16.50 9.30 0.33
C GLY A 196 -16.42 10.34 -0.80
N LYS A 197 -16.10 9.90 -2.03
CA LYS A 197 -16.13 10.78 -3.22
C LYS A 197 -17.52 11.34 -3.49
N ASP A 198 -18.54 10.63 -3.05
CA ASP A 198 -19.92 11.04 -3.08
C ASP A 198 -20.23 12.06 -1.98
N LEU A 199 -19.48 12.13 -0.88
CA LEU A 199 -19.54 13.22 0.11
C LEU A 199 -18.81 14.50 -0.30
N ILE A 200 -18.15 14.47 -1.45
CA ILE A 200 -17.98 15.70 -2.23
C ILE A 200 -19.40 16.28 -2.53
N GLN A 201 -20.45 15.44 -2.45
CA GLN A 201 -21.88 15.72 -2.58
C GLN A 201 -22.82 14.83 -1.68
N ASN A 202 -22.54 14.65 -0.36
CA ASN A 202 -23.47 14.21 0.75
C ASN A 202 -23.70 12.66 1.05
N HIS A 203 -23.31 12.05 2.22
CA HIS A 203 -23.46 10.59 2.57
C HIS A 203 -23.52 10.17 4.09
N LEU A 204 -24.12 8.97 4.40
CA LEU A 204 -23.72 7.86 5.34
C LEU A 204 -24.91 6.97 5.85
N THR A 205 -25.02 5.67 5.47
CA THR A 205 -26.14 4.79 5.96
C THR A 205 -25.89 3.27 6.24
N PHE A 206 -24.74 2.63 5.96
CA PHE A 206 -24.66 1.13 5.90
C PHE A 206 -23.94 0.36 7.05
N PHE A 207 -23.62 0.96 8.20
CA PHE A 207 -22.59 0.39 9.11
C PHE A 207 -23.03 -0.72 10.11
N ARG A 208 -24.31 -0.79 10.49
CA ARG A 208 -24.72 -1.59 11.67
C ARG A 208 -24.84 -3.10 11.42
N GLU A 209 -25.45 -3.51 10.31
CA GLU A 209 -25.75 -4.93 10.02
C GLU A 209 -24.47 -5.77 9.82
N ALA A 210 -23.45 -5.18 9.20
CA ALA A 210 -22.18 -5.86 8.94
C ALA A 210 -21.40 -6.26 10.22
N ILE A 211 -21.54 -5.49 11.31
CA ILE A 211 -20.89 -5.81 12.58
C ILE A 211 -21.55 -7.02 13.24
N GLU A 212 -22.88 -7.13 13.14
CA GLU A 212 -23.62 -8.27 13.71
C GLU A 212 -23.30 -9.57 12.96
N GLU A 213 -23.11 -9.51 11.64
CA GLU A 213 -22.81 -10.69 10.82
C GLU A 213 -21.34 -11.14 10.91
N PHE A 214 -20.38 -10.21 10.83
CA PHE A 214 -18.95 -10.57 10.70
C PHE A 214 -18.10 -10.25 11.93
N SER A 215 -18.66 -9.64 12.97
CA SER A 215 -17.95 -8.98 14.08
C SER A 215 -17.18 -7.72 13.68
N ALA A 216 -16.98 -6.82 14.63
CA ALA A 216 -16.31 -5.55 14.39
C ALA A 216 -14.87 -5.68 13.83
N TYR A 217 -14.11 -6.70 14.21
CA TYR A 217 -12.73 -6.85 13.73
C TYR A 217 -12.67 -7.40 12.29
N ALA A 218 -13.56 -8.31 11.89
CA ALA A 218 -13.54 -8.84 10.52
C ALA A 218 -14.16 -7.84 9.53
N THR A 219 -15.21 -7.11 9.92
CA THR A 219 -15.74 -6.01 9.11
C THR A 219 -14.66 -4.96 8.85
N ARG A 220 -13.91 -4.55 9.88
CA ARG A 220 -12.80 -3.59 9.73
C ARG A 220 -11.65 -4.14 8.89
N PHE A 221 -11.35 -5.43 9.02
CA PHE A 221 -10.34 -6.10 8.18
C PHE A 221 -10.74 -6.01 6.70
N SER A 222 -11.97 -6.39 6.36
CA SER A 222 -12.45 -6.32 4.99
C SER A 222 -12.59 -4.90 4.46
N LEU A 223 -12.93 -3.93 5.30
CA LEU A 223 -12.92 -2.52 4.91
C LEU A 223 -11.51 -2.01 4.59
N ALA A 224 -10.50 -2.47 5.33
CA ALA A 224 -9.11 -2.13 5.02
C ALA A 224 -8.63 -2.77 3.69
N ASP A 225 -9.22 -3.91 3.29
CA ASP A 225 -8.94 -4.59 2.01
C ASP A 225 -9.81 -4.09 0.85
N ALA A 226 -10.87 -3.32 1.12
CA ALA A 226 -11.89 -2.97 0.14
C ALA A 226 -11.38 -2.02 -0.96
N GLY A 227 -10.32 -1.26 -0.69
CA GLY A 227 -9.69 -0.35 -1.63
C GLY A 227 -9.17 0.93 -0.97
N ASP A 228 -8.04 1.42 -1.45
CA ASP A 228 -7.34 2.63 -1.00
C ASP A 228 -7.24 3.73 -2.08
N GLY A 229 -7.92 3.53 -3.22
CA GLY A 229 -8.02 4.47 -4.34
C GLY A 229 -9.34 5.27 -4.38
N ILE A 230 -9.57 5.97 -5.50
CA ILE A 230 -10.79 6.78 -5.75
C ILE A 230 -11.92 5.95 -6.40
N ASP A 231 -11.57 4.81 -6.98
CA ASP A 231 -12.53 3.85 -7.51
C ASP A 231 -13.47 3.35 -6.41
N ASP A 232 -14.63 2.83 -6.81
CA ASP A 232 -15.59 2.28 -5.85
C ASP A 232 -14.94 1.12 -5.09
N ALA A 233 -14.78 1.31 -3.78
CA ALA A 233 -14.28 0.27 -2.89
C ALA A 233 -15.23 -0.93 -2.89
N ASN A 234 -14.67 -2.13 -2.84
CA ASN A 234 -15.43 -3.37 -2.93
C ASN A 234 -15.35 -4.15 -1.62
N PHE A 235 -16.44 -4.14 -0.84
CA PHE A 235 -16.56 -4.96 0.35
C PHE A 235 -16.98 -6.39 -0.03
N VAL A 236 -16.07 -7.35 0.11
CA VAL A 236 -16.29 -8.75 -0.26
C VAL A 236 -16.53 -9.61 0.99
N PHE A 237 -17.65 -10.33 1.03
CA PHE A 237 -18.05 -11.15 2.18
C PHE A 237 -17.10 -12.33 2.40
N GLU A 238 -16.56 -12.90 1.32
CA GLU A 238 -15.55 -13.95 1.36
C GLU A 238 -14.28 -13.48 2.07
N THR A 239 -13.87 -12.21 1.88
CA THR A 239 -12.75 -11.61 2.61
C THR A 239 -13.05 -11.52 4.10
N ALA A 240 -14.28 -11.14 4.48
CA ALA A 240 -14.66 -11.04 5.90
C ALA A 240 -14.65 -12.41 6.58
N ASN A 241 -15.24 -13.41 5.93
CA ASN A 241 -15.22 -14.80 6.40
C ASN A 241 -13.79 -15.36 6.48
N ALA A 242 -12.95 -15.08 5.47
CA ALA A 242 -11.54 -15.46 5.50
C ALA A 242 -10.78 -14.78 6.64
N ALA A 243 -11.07 -13.51 6.95
CA ALA A 243 -10.45 -12.78 8.05
C ALA A 243 -10.80 -13.42 9.41
N ILE A 244 -12.06 -13.80 9.65
CA ILE A 244 -12.46 -14.53 10.86
C ILE A 244 -11.62 -15.82 11.00
N MET A 245 -11.56 -16.61 9.92
CA MET A 245 -10.82 -17.87 9.92
C MET A 245 -9.33 -17.69 10.12
N ARG A 246 -8.72 -16.65 9.51
CA ARG A 246 -7.29 -16.34 9.66
C ARG A 246 -6.98 -15.91 11.09
N LEU A 247 -7.70 -14.93 11.63
CA LEU A 247 -7.46 -14.41 12.98
C LEU A 247 -7.67 -15.49 14.06
N THR A 248 -8.67 -16.35 13.89
CA THR A 248 -8.90 -17.47 14.81
C THR A 248 -7.75 -18.47 14.77
N LYS A 249 -7.25 -18.80 13.57
CA LYS A 249 -6.08 -19.68 13.40
C LYS A 249 -4.82 -19.05 13.97
N GLU A 250 -4.65 -17.74 13.84
CA GLU A 250 -3.52 -17.02 14.43
C GLU A 250 -3.55 -17.09 15.97
N ILE A 251 -4.71 -16.88 16.61
CA ILE A 251 -4.85 -17.07 18.07
C ILE A 251 -4.49 -18.49 18.47
N ALA A 252 -5.08 -19.50 17.82
CA ALA A 252 -4.80 -20.90 18.13
C ALA A 252 -3.31 -21.23 17.97
N TRP A 253 -2.67 -20.69 16.93
CA TRP A 253 -1.23 -20.85 16.73
C TRP A 253 -0.41 -20.18 17.86
N MET A 254 -0.76 -18.97 18.28
CA MET A 254 -0.08 -18.30 19.40
C MET A 254 -0.22 -19.09 20.70
N GLU A 255 -1.42 -19.61 20.98
CA GLU A 255 -1.69 -20.48 22.13
C GLU A 255 -0.85 -21.77 22.08
N GLU A 256 -0.77 -22.42 20.91
CA GLU A 256 0.08 -23.60 20.69
C GLU A 256 1.56 -23.28 20.94
N VAL A 257 2.07 -22.16 20.43
CA VAL A 257 3.46 -21.73 20.61
C VAL A 257 3.77 -21.43 22.08
N ILE A 258 2.86 -20.74 22.78
CA ILE A 258 3.01 -20.45 24.20
C ILE A 258 2.99 -21.75 25.01
N ALA A 259 2.07 -22.67 24.71
CA ALA A 259 2.02 -23.97 25.38
C ALA A 259 3.27 -24.84 25.12
N ALA A 260 3.89 -24.68 23.95
CA ALA A 260 5.10 -25.39 23.55
C ALA A 260 6.40 -24.67 23.94
N GLU A 261 6.36 -23.62 24.77
CA GLU A 261 7.51 -22.77 25.11
C GLU A 261 8.75 -23.57 25.54
N SER A 262 8.57 -24.62 26.34
CA SER A 262 9.66 -25.47 26.82
C SER A 262 10.37 -26.29 25.74
N SER A 263 9.75 -26.44 24.56
CA SER A 263 10.32 -27.14 23.40
C SER A 263 11.06 -26.22 22.43
N LEU A 264 10.97 -24.90 22.64
CA LEU A 264 11.61 -23.90 21.80
C LEU A 264 13.07 -23.69 22.20
N ARG A 265 13.90 -23.31 21.23
CA ARG A 265 15.30 -22.94 21.53
C ARG A 265 15.33 -21.62 22.28
N SER A 266 16.14 -21.58 23.34
CA SER A 266 16.45 -20.39 24.11
C SER A 266 17.84 -19.84 23.77
N GLY A 267 18.07 -18.57 24.06
CA GLY A 267 19.33 -17.88 23.72
C GLY A 267 19.24 -17.09 22.41
N PRO A 268 20.33 -16.42 22.02
CA PRO A 268 20.33 -15.52 20.86
C PRO A 268 20.06 -16.29 19.55
N PRO A 269 19.52 -15.60 18.52
CA PRO A 269 19.47 -16.10 17.14
C PRO A 269 20.82 -16.70 16.72
N ALA A 270 20.82 -17.96 16.29
CA ALA A 270 22.07 -18.71 16.06
C ALA A 270 22.14 -19.46 14.74
N VAL A 271 21.00 -19.74 14.10
CA VAL A 271 20.96 -20.45 12.81
C VAL A 271 20.56 -19.50 11.69
N TYR A 272 20.96 -19.79 10.45
CA TYR A 272 20.57 -19.04 9.25
C TYR A 272 19.08 -18.61 9.24
N ALA A 273 18.18 -19.55 9.53
CA ALA A 273 16.75 -19.31 9.56
C ALA A 273 16.33 -18.25 10.60
N ASP A 274 17.01 -18.17 11.75
CA ASP A 274 16.74 -17.17 12.79
C ASP A 274 17.06 -15.76 12.28
N HIS A 275 18.21 -15.61 11.60
CA HIS A 275 18.63 -14.33 11.03
C HIS A 275 17.70 -13.89 9.89
N VAL A 276 17.32 -14.82 9.01
CA VAL A 276 16.35 -14.54 7.95
C VAL A 276 15.02 -14.08 8.54
N PHE A 277 14.48 -14.81 9.52
CA PHE A 277 13.21 -14.45 10.13
C PHE A 277 13.26 -13.12 10.88
N ALA A 278 14.32 -12.85 11.63
CA ALA A 278 14.53 -11.56 12.28
C ALA A 278 14.55 -10.40 11.27
N ASN A 279 15.20 -10.61 10.12
CA ASN A 279 15.23 -9.63 9.04
C ASN A 279 13.85 -9.42 8.40
N GLU A 280 13.10 -10.50 8.17
CA GLU A 280 11.76 -10.41 7.59
C GLU A 280 10.73 -9.80 8.55
N ILE A 281 10.89 -9.95 9.88
CA ILE A 281 10.10 -9.21 10.89
C ILE A 281 10.26 -7.69 10.68
N ASN A 282 11.48 -7.22 10.38
CA ASN A 282 11.72 -5.80 10.11
C ASN A 282 11.08 -5.31 8.80
N ILE A 283 10.76 -6.23 7.89
CA ILE A 283 10.09 -5.96 6.60
C ILE A 283 8.56 -6.12 6.73
N ALA A 284 8.06 -6.60 7.88
CA ALA A 284 6.66 -6.89 8.16
C ALA A 284 6.02 -7.97 7.25
N ALA A 285 6.80 -8.95 6.80
CA ALA A 285 6.30 -10.03 5.94
C ALA A 285 5.56 -11.10 6.75
N GLN A 286 4.23 -11.19 6.62
CA GLN A 286 3.44 -12.24 7.29
C GLN A 286 3.83 -13.67 6.84
N ALA A 287 4.21 -13.85 5.57
CA ALA A 287 4.65 -15.14 5.03
C ALA A 287 5.94 -15.68 5.69
N ALA A 288 6.70 -14.80 6.37
CA ALA A 288 7.97 -15.16 6.98
C ALA A 288 7.84 -16.19 8.10
N ARG A 289 6.70 -16.22 8.82
CA ARG A 289 6.48 -17.19 9.91
C ARG A 289 6.44 -18.63 9.40
N ASP A 290 5.63 -18.87 8.36
CA ASP A 290 5.44 -20.22 7.82
C ASP A 290 6.73 -20.72 7.16
N GLU A 291 7.44 -19.82 6.48
CA GLU A 291 8.77 -20.09 5.94
C GLU A 291 9.79 -20.39 7.05
N TYR A 292 9.77 -19.63 8.15
CA TYR A 292 10.66 -19.85 9.30
C TYR A 292 10.42 -21.21 9.96
N ARG A 293 9.14 -21.55 10.22
CA ARG A 293 8.76 -22.87 10.75
C ARG A 293 9.24 -24.00 9.83
N LEU A 294 9.06 -23.84 8.52
CA LEU A 294 9.54 -24.82 7.54
C LEU A 294 11.07 -24.88 7.48
N SER A 295 11.76 -23.77 7.70
CA SER A 295 13.23 -23.68 7.60
C SER A 295 13.91 -24.29 8.83
N CYS A 296 13.44 -23.99 10.04
CA CYS A 296 14.03 -24.52 11.28
C CYS A 296 13.89 -26.03 11.44
N GLY A 297 12.78 -26.61 10.98
CA GLY A 297 12.62 -28.05 10.99
C GLY A 297 12.77 -28.73 12.36
N ALA A 298 13.59 -29.79 12.41
CA ALA A 298 13.86 -30.52 13.65
C ALA A 298 14.73 -29.71 14.64
N GLY A 299 15.46 -28.71 14.16
CA GLY A 299 16.26 -27.80 14.98
C GLY A 299 15.42 -26.85 15.84
N GLY A 300 14.12 -26.75 15.60
CA GLY A 300 13.19 -25.96 16.40
C GLY A 300 13.34 -24.45 16.21
N MET A 301 12.25 -23.73 16.47
CA MET A 301 12.20 -22.27 16.38
C MET A 301 12.77 -21.62 17.64
N ASN A 302 13.30 -20.41 17.49
CA ASN A 302 13.80 -19.59 18.58
C ASN A 302 12.63 -18.90 19.31
N ARG A 303 12.58 -19.06 20.63
CA ARG A 303 11.52 -18.49 21.48
C ARG A 303 11.42 -16.97 21.35
N ASP A 304 12.54 -16.26 21.52
CA ASP A 304 12.53 -14.80 21.61
C ASP A 304 12.14 -14.16 20.27
N LEU A 305 12.49 -14.80 19.15
CA LEU A 305 12.03 -14.37 17.82
C LEU A 305 10.53 -14.58 17.62
N LEU A 306 9.96 -15.68 18.11
CA LEU A 306 8.51 -15.89 18.05
C LEU A 306 7.75 -14.88 18.90
N TRP A 307 8.24 -14.56 20.11
CA TRP A 307 7.65 -13.51 20.94
C TRP A 307 7.79 -12.12 20.31
N ARG A 308 8.92 -11.82 19.68
CA ARG A 308 9.10 -10.58 18.90
C ARG A 308 8.11 -10.52 17.74
N PHE A 309 7.95 -11.60 16.99
CA PHE A 309 6.99 -11.66 15.89
C PHE A 309 5.55 -11.45 16.37
N MET A 310 5.13 -12.14 17.43
CA MET A 310 3.79 -11.99 18.01
C MET A 310 3.55 -10.55 18.50
N ASP A 311 4.53 -9.92 19.17
CA ASP A 311 4.44 -8.51 19.56
C ASP A 311 4.25 -7.58 18.36
N VAL A 312 5.13 -7.71 17.36
CA VAL A 312 5.13 -6.86 16.17
C VAL A 312 3.82 -7.03 15.41
N GLN A 313 3.40 -8.26 15.12
CA GLN A 313 2.15 -8.56 14.42
C GLN A 313 0.93 -7.99 15.16
N THR A 314 0.88 -8.14 16.49
CA THR A 314 -0.20 -7.62 17.34
C THR A 314 -0.29 -6.09 17.27
N ARG A 315 0.85 -5.40 17.28
CA ARG A 315 0.89 -3.93 17.21
C ARG A 315 0.59 -3.42 15.80
N LEU A 316 1.04 -4.12 14.76
CA LEU A 316 0.75 -3.78 13.37
C LEU A 316 -0.75 -3.91 13.03
N ILE A 317 -1.42 -4.93 13.59
CA ILE A 317 -2.85 -5.15 13.32
C ILE A 317 -3.78 -4.30 14.20
N ALA A 318 -3.27 -3.70 15.28
CA ALA A 318 -4.09 -2.93 16.23
C ALA A 318 -4.95 -1.80 15.60
N PRO A 319 -4.47 -1.02 14.61
CA PRO A 319 -5.30 -0.01 13.94
C PRO A 319 -6.47 -0.61 13.14
N ILE A 320 -6.34 -1.85 12.67
CA ILE A 320 -7.34 -2.54 11.85
C ILE A 320 -8.29 -3.35 12.75
N CYS A 321 -7.74 -4.20 13.62
CA CYS A 321 -8.47 -5.11 14.49
C CYS A 321 -8.11 -4.88 15.97
N PRO A 322 -8.53 -3.76 16.60
CA PRO A 322 -8.08 -3.39 17.95
C PRO A 322 -8.53 -4.37 19.03
N HIS A 323 -9.74 -4.93 18.94
CA HIS A 323 -10.25 -5.90 19.92
C HIS A 323 -9.44 -7.20 19.90
N TYR A 324 -9.11 -7.69 18.70
CA TYR A 324 -8.23 -8.85 18.51
C TYR A 324 -6.85 -8.56 19.09
N ALA A 325 -6.26 -7.42 18.73
CA ALA A 325 -4.93 -7.04 19.20
C ALA A 325 -4.87 -6.89 20.72
N GLU A 326 -5.91 -6.31 21.34
CA GLU A 326 -6.00 -6.16 22.79
C GLU A 326 -6.13 -7.51 23.50
N TYR A 327 -6.93 -8.45 22.95
CA TYR A 327 -7.00 -9.82 23.47
C TYR A 327 -5.63 -10.50 23.40
N VAL A 328 -4.93 -10.44 22.27
CA VAL A 328 -3.60 -11.03 22.14
C VAL A 328 -2.61 -10.37 23.12
N TRP A 329 -2.64 -9.05 23.24
CA TRP A 329 -1.75 -8.29 24.13
C TRP A 329 -1.92 -8.68 25.60
N LYS A 330 -3.16 -8.70 26.10
CA LYS A 330 -3.46 -8.95 27.51
C LYS A 330 -3.59 -10.41 27.86
N GLU A 331 -4.29 -11.18 27.04
CA GLU A 331 -4.63 -12.56 27.39
C GLU A 331 -3.57 -13.56 26.97
N LEU A 332 -2.95 -13.39 25.80
CA LEU A 332 -1.93 -14.32 25.32
C LEU A 332 -0.54 -13.90 25.77
N LEU A 333 -0.14 -12.66 25.46
CA LEU A 333 1.22 -12.16 25.75
C LEU A 333 1.38 -11.68 27.20
N LYS A 334 0.28 -11.59 27.97
CA LYS A 334 0.26 -11.14 29.37
C LYS A 334 1.02 -9.83 29.61
N LYS A 335 0.88 -8.87 28.69
CA LYS A 335 1.55 -7.56 28.78
C LYS A 335 0.73 -6.56 29.56
N ASP A 336 1.43 -5.69 30.28
CA ASP A 336 0.82 -4.59 31.00
C ASP A 336 0.31 -3.48 30.06
N GLY A 337 -0.66 -2.70 30.55
CA GLY A 337 -1.24 -1.58 29.81
C GLY A 337 -2.21 -1.99 28.71
N TYR A 338 -2.34 -1.15 27.69
CA TYR A 338 -3.22 -1.36 26.52
C TYR A 338 -2.39 -1.32 25.25
N VAL A 339 -2.75 -2.11 24.24
CA VAL A 339 -1.99 -2.17 22.96
C VAL A 339 -1.93 -0.80 22.29
N VAL A 340 -3.01 0.00 22.42
CA VAL A 340 -3.09 1.36 21.85
C VAL A 340 -2.08 2.34 22.45
N LYS A 341 -1.52 2.03 23.63
CA LYS A 341 -0.47 2.83 24.29
C LYS A 341 0.93 2.24 24.12
N ALA A 342 1.06 1.09 23.46
CA ALA A 342 2.36 0.44 23.25
C ALA A 342 3.23 1.11 22.18
N GLY A 343 2.64 1.99 21.34
CA GLY A 343 3.31 2.67 20.23
C GLY A 343 3.63 1.74 19.05
N TRP A 344 4.20 2.30 17.97
CA TRP A 344 4.57 1.53 16.77
C TRP A 344 5.83 0.68 16.97
N PRO A 345 5.89 -0.58 16.46
CA PRO A 345 7.07 -1.42 16.59
C PRO A 345 8.29 -0.78 15.93
N LYS A 346 9.42 -0.80 16.63
CA LYS A 346 10.71 -0.36 16.09
C LYS A 346 11.29 -1.49 15.24
N ALA A 347 11.74 -1.16 14.04
CA ALA A 347 12.42 -2.08 13.13
C ALA A 347 13.84 -1.59 12.87
N ASP A 348 14.78 -2.52 12.83
CA ASP A 348 16.15 -2.24 12.40
C ASP A 348 16.19 -2.16 10.86
N ALA A 349 17.24 -1.56 10.30
CA ALA A 349 17.42 -1.54 8.85
C ALA A 349 17.51 -2.98 8.31
N PRO A 350 16.75 -3.34 7.26
CA PRO A 350 16.76 -4.70 6.74
C PRO A 350 18.08 -5.01 6.04
N ASP A 351 18.62 -6.20 6.30
CA ASP A 351 19.73 -6.78 5.57
C ASP A 351 19.25 -7.25 4.19
N LEU A 352 19.50 -6.44 3.17
CA LEU A 352 19.13 -6.73 1.79
C LEU A 352 19.98 -7.87 1.19
N THR A 353 21.18 -8.11 1.70
CA THR A 353 22.04 -9.21 1.25
C THR A 353 21.48 -10.54 1.72
N LEU A 354 21.11 -10.63 3.00
CA LEU A 354 20.46 -11.82 3.56
C LEU A 354 19.12 -12.11 2.89
N LYS A 355 18.33 -11.07 2.59
CA LYS A 355 17.08 -11.22 1.83
C LYS A 355 17.31 -11.83 0.45
N LYS A 356 18.33 -11.35 -0.28
CA LYS A 356 18.71 -11.91 -1.58
C LYS A 356 19.22 -13.35 -1.47
N ALA A 357 20.03 -13.63 -0.45
CA ALA A 357 20.54 -14.98 -0.18
C ALA A 357 19.39 -15.96 0.10
N ASN A 358 18.42 -15.58 0.92
CA ASN A 358 17.24 -16.41 1.20
C ASN A 358 16.37 -16.60 -0.05
N LYS A 359 16.15 -15.54 -0.84
CA LYS A 359 15.45 -15.65 -2.12
C LYS A 359 16.14 -16.63 -3.08
N TYR A 360 17.47 -16.55 -3.18
CA TYR A 360 18.27 -17.49 -3.98
C TYR A 360 18.10 -18.94 -3.51
N LEU A 361 18.12 -19.19 -2.20
CA LEU A 361 17.90 -20.51 -1.62
C LEU A 361 16.51 -21.06 -2.00
N GLN A 362 15.45 -20.27 -1.81
CA GLN A 362 14.08 -20.69 -2.13
C GLN A 362 13.89 -20.93 -3.63
N ASP A 363 14.37 -20.02 -4.48
CA ASP A 363 14.28 -20.14 -5.93
C ASP A 363 15.06 -21.39 -6.43
N SER A 364 16.21 -21.68 -5.81
CA SER A 364 16.99 -22.89 -6.09
C SER A 364 16.24 -24.17 -5.71
N ILE A 365 15.59 -24.22 -4.53
CA ILE A 365 14.77 -25.36 -4.10
C ILE A 365 13.60 -25.58 -5.06
N VAL A 366 12.91 -24.52 -5.47
CA VAL A 366 11.80 -24.60 -6.44
C VAL A 366 12.29 -25.12 -7.79
N SER A 367 13.44 -24.64 -8.27
CA SER A 367 14.05 -25.10 -9.52
C SER A 367 14.42 -26.58 -9.46
N MET A 368 15.09 -27.00 -8.38
CA MET A 368 15.44 -28.40 -8.14
C MET A 368 14.21 -29.31 -8.09
N ARG A 369 13.15 -28.89 -7.39
CA ARG A 369 11.88 -29.64 -7.32
C ARG A 369 11.26 -29.83 -8.70
N LYS A 370 11.22 -28.78 -9.52
CA LYS A 370 10.71 -28.85 -10.91
C LYS A 370 11.55 -29.78 -11.78
N LEU A 371 12.88 -29.73 -11.67
CA LEU A 371 13.79 -30.60 -12.42
C LEU A 371 13.64 -32.08 -12.02
N MET A 372 13.54 -32.36 -10.72
CA MET A 372 13.31 -33.70 -10.20
C MET A 372 11.99 -34.28 -10.70
N GLN A 373 10.90 -33.51 -10.67
CA GLN A 373 9.60 -33.92 -11.23
C GLN A 373 9.68 -34.21 -12.72
N LYS A 374 10.39 -33.37 -13.49
CA LYS A 374 10.58 -33.56 -14.93
C LYS A 374 11.33 -34.86 -15.23
N GLN A 375 12.38 -35.18 -14.47
CA GLN A 375 13.13 -36.43 -14.62
C GLN A 375 12.30 -37.66 -14.23
N ALA A 376 11.53 -37.58 -13.13
CA ALA A 376 10.64 -38.67 -12.71
C ALA A 376 9.48 -38.93 -13.70
N SER A 377 9.02 -37.90 -14.42
CA SER A 377 7.87 -38.03 -15.34
C SER A 377 8.18 -38.61 -16.72
N GLY A 378 9.46 -38.79 -17.08
CA GLY A 378 9.90 -39.26 -18.40
C GLY A 378 9.56 -38.30 -19.54
N SER A 379 10.50 -38.06 -20.46
CA SER A 379 10.22 -37.28 -21.67
C SER A 379 9.19 -38.00 -22.55
N LYS A 380 7.92 -37.56 -22.57
CA LYS A 380 6.91 -38.01 -23.53
C LYS A 380 7.31 -37.63 -24.96
N LYS A 381 8.16 -38.45 -25.60
CA LYS A 381 8.36 -38.48 -27.05
C LYS A 381 8.42 -39.95 -27.49
N GLY A 382 7.34 -40.42 -28.11
CA GLY A 382 7.31 -41.69 -28.88
C GLY A 382 6.46 -42.80 -28.27
N LYS A 383 5.74 -43.50 -29.15
CA LYS A 383 4.68 -44.50 -28.93
C LYS A 383 4.94 -45.56 -27.82
N ALA A 384 3.87 -45.78 -27.04
CA ALA A 384 3.49 -47.00 -26.32
C ALA A 384 4.59 -48.05 -26.05
N SER A 385 5.26 -47.90 -24.91
CA SER A 385 5.74 -49.02 -24.09
C SER A 385 5.39 -48.73 -22.62
N ALA A 386 5.14 -49.79 -21.85
CA ALA A 386 4.67 -49.71 -20.46
C ALA A 386 5.59 -48.84 -19.58
N PRO A 387 5.06 -48.18 -18.52
CA PRO A 387 5.87 -47.33 -17.66
C PRO A 387 6.86 -48.20 -16.89
N THR A 388 8.12 -48.23 -17.33
CA THR A 388 9.22 -48.69 -16.48
C THR A 388 9.32 -47.70 -15.33
N ILE A 389 9.08 -48.17 -14.11
CA ILE A 389 9.31 -47.40 -12.89
C ILE A 389 10.81 -47.06 -12.86
N GLN A 390 11.18 -45.86 -13.29
CA GLN A 390 12.53 -45.35 -13.07
C GLN A 390 12.67 -45.07 -11.57
N ASN A 391 13.69 -45.68 -10.95
CA ASN A 391 14.02 -45.51 -9.54
C ASN A 391 14.02 -44.03 -9.16
N LYS A 392 13.21 -43.65 -8.17
CA LYS A 392 13.16 -42.30 -7.64
C LYS A 392 14.59 -41.88 -7.25
N PRO A 393 15.08 -40.70 -7.68
CA PRO A 393 16.42 -40.25 -7.32
C PRO A 393 16.53 -40.12 -5.80
N THR A 394 17.62 -40.65 -5.23
CA THR A 394 17.92 -40.62 -3.80
C THR A 394 19.00 -39.57 -3.46
N VAL A 395 19.84 -39.22 -4.44
CA VAL A 395 20.98 -38.30 -4.27
C VAL A 395 20.89 -37.12 -5.23
N CYS A 396 21.22 -35.91 -4.75
CA CYS A 396 21.40 -34.72 -5.60
C CYS A 396 22.82 -34.14 -5.43
N LEU A 397 23.54 -34.01 -6.54
CA LEU A 397 24.80 -33.27 -6.63
C LEU A 397 24.50 -31.87 -7.17
N LEU A 398 24.69 -30.85 -6.34
CA LEU A 398 24.46 -29.45 -6.67
C LEU A 398 25.79 -28.78 -6.99
N PHE A 399 25.97 -28.41 -8.25
CA PHE A 399 27.17 -27.74 -8.73
C PHE A 399 26.97 -26.24 -8.76
N VAL A 400 27.86 -25.52 -8.07
CA VAL A 400 27.83 -24.07 -7.92
C VAL A 400 29.10 -23.48 -8.53
N ASN A 401 28.93 -22.41 -9.30
CA ASN A 401 30.06 -21.57 -9.72
C ASN A 401 29.84 -20.17 -9.15
N GLU A 402 30.63 -19.78 -8.14
CA GLU A 402 30.47 -18.52 -7.42
C GLU A 402 31.07 -17.32 -8.17
N GLN A 403 31.70 -17.56 -9.32
CA GLN A 403 32.29 -16.52 -10.16
C GLN A 403 31.75 -16.61 -11.59
N TYR A 404 31.42 -15.45 -12.17
CA TYR A 404 31.16 -15.39 -13.60
C TYR A 404 32.46 -15.61 -14.38
N ASP A 405 32.44 -16.58 -15.29
CA ASP A 405 33.57 -16.95 -16.15
C ASP A 405 33.25 -16.82 -17.64
N GLY A 406 34.28 -16.94 -18.47
CA GLY A 406 34.17 -16.92 -19.92
C GLY A 406 33.50 -15.66 -20.45
N TRP A 407 32.53 -15.83 -21.36
CA TRP A 407 31.86 -14.72 -22.01
C TRP A 407 31.04 -13.84 -21.05
N LYS A 408 30.48 -14.40 -19.98
CA LYS A 408 29.69 -13.64 -18.99
C LYS A 408 30.58 -12.67 -18.22
N LYS A 409 31.78 -13.12 -17.81
CA LYS A 409 32.80 -12.28 -17.15
C LYS A 409 33.17 -11.08 -18.01
N GLU A 410 33.45 -11.34 -19.29
CA GLU A 410 33.87 -10.28 -20.20
C GLU A 410 32.73 -9.30 -20.49
N CYS A 411 31.49 -9.77 -20.64
CA CYS A 411 30.32 -8.91 -20.73
C CYS A 411 30.16 -8.00 -19.49
N LEU A 412 30.34 -8.53 -18.28
CA LEU A 412 30.26 -7.75 -17.05
C LEU A 412 31.38 -6.71 -16.97
N ASN A 413 32.62 -7.08 -17.29
CA ASN A 413 33.75 -6.15 -17.34
C ASN A 413 33.54 -5.01 -18.35
N ILE A 414 32.91 -5.30 -19.50
CA ILE A 414 32.56 -4.29 -20.49
C ILE A 414 31.44 -3.39 -19.97
N LEU A 415 30.38 -3.97 -19.38
CA LEU A 415 29.27 -3.22 -18.79
C LEU A 415 29.76 -2.28 -17.68
N GLN A 416 30.64 -2.75 -16.78
CA GLN A 416 31.23 -1.90 -15.73
C GLN A 416 32.00 -0.73 -16.31
N ARG A 417 32.83 -0.96 -17.35
CA ARG A 417 33.60 0.10 -18.01
C ARG A 417 32.73 1.10 -18.79
N LYS A 418 31.57 0.64 -19.28
CA LYS A 418 30.63 1.41 -20.10
C LYS A 418 29.39 1.89 -19.32
N TYR A 419 29.45 1.82 -17.99
CA TYR A 419 28.43 2.38 -17.12
C TYR A 419 28.82 3.80 -16.71
N ASP A 420 27.92 4.75 -16.97
CA ASP A 420 28.06 6.12 -16.52
C ASP A 420 27.33 6.30 -15.19
N ALA A 421 28.08 6.49 -14.11
CA ALA A 421 27.55 6.67 -12.77
C ALA A 421 26.82 8.01 -12.56
N ALA A 422 27.09 9.02 -13.39
CA ALA A 422 26.44 10.34 -13.28
C ALA A 422 25.04 10.35 -13.90
N THR A 423 24.86 9.62 -15.01
CA THR A 423 23.56 9.51 -15.70
C THR A 423 22.80 8.24 -15.32
N GLY A 424 23.45 7.25 -14.70
CA GLY A 424 22.88 5.95 -14.37
C GLY A 424 22.59 5.08 -15.59
N THR A 425 23.28 5.32 -16.70
CA THR A 425 23.02 4.66 -18.00
C THR A 425 24.22 3.90 -18.54
N PHE A 426 23.94 2.94 -19.42
CA PHE A 426 24.95 2.21 -20.18
C PHE A 426 25.14 2.84 -21.55
N ALA A 427 26.34 2.69 -22.11
CA ALA A 427 26.59 2.99 -23.52
C ALA A 427 25.63 2.20 -24.44
N PRO A 428 25.35 2.70 -25.66
CA PRO A 428 24.46 2.02 -26.61
C PRO A 428 24.87 0.58 -26.89
N ASP A 429 23.90 -0.33 -27.06
CA ASP A 429 24.11 -1.77 -27.30
C ASP A 429 25.13 -2.03 -28.43
N GLN A 430 25.13 -1.20 -29.48
CA GLN A 430 26.05 -1.30 -30.62
C GLN A 430 27.51 -1.11 -30.20
N GLU A 431 27.76 -0.21 -29.25
CA GLU A 431 29.09 0.09 -28.74
C GLU A 431 29.60 -1.03 -27.81
N ILE A 432 28.71 -1.57 -26.97
CA ILE A 432 28.99 -2.72 -26.10
C ILE A 432 29.31 -3.96 -26.95
N LEU A 433 28.55 -4.19 -28.03
CA LEU A 433 28.79 -5.31 -28.95
C LEU A 433 30.10 -5.16 -29.74
N ALA A 434 30.46 -3.94 -30.15
CA ALA A 434 31.71 -3.69 -30.84
C ALA A 434 32.93 -3.97 -29.94
N GLU A 435 32.86 -3.61 -28.65
CA GLU A 435 33.90 -3.97 -27.67
C GLU A 435 33.93 -5.47 -27.39
N LEU A 436 32.77 -6.12 -27.29
CA LEU A 436 32.71 -7.58 -27.12
C LEU A 436 33.35 -8.32 -28.32
N GLN A 437 33.17 -7.82 -29.55
CA GLN A 437 33.78 -8.39 -30.75
C GLN A 437 35.32 -8.23 -30.78
N LYS A 438 35.86 -7.19 -30.13
CA LYS A 438 37.32 -6.97 -30.02
C LYS A 438 37.96 -7.78 -28.90
N SER A 439 37.18 -8.19 -27.90
CA SER A 439 37.65 -8.98 -26.74
C SER A 439 38.09 -10.41 -27.12
N GLU A 440 38.71 -11.11 -26.18
CA GLU A 440 39.10 -12.53 -26.31
C GLU A 440 37.92 -13.42 -26.72
N VAL A 441 36.70 -13.09 -26.28
CA VAL A 441 35.46 -13.80 -26.58
C VAL A 441 35.04 -13.62 -28.04
N GLY A 442 35.32 -12.44 -28.61
CA GLY A 442 35.06 -12.10 -30.00
C GLY A 442 35.93 -12.87 -31.00
N GLN A 443 37.10 -13.30 -30.55
CA GLN A 443 38.07 -14.07 -31.35
C GLN A 443 37.81 -15.59 -31.32
N LEU A 444 36.85 -16.05 -30.52
CA LEU A 444 36.44 -17.45 -30.49
C LEU A 444 35.61 -17.83 -31.73
N GLY A 445 35.86 -19.02 -32.27
CA GLY A 445 35.15 -19.54 -33.47
C GLY A 445 33.63 -19.70 -33.33
N ASN A 446 33.09 -19.56 -32.12
CA ASN A 446 31.66 -19.66 -31.78
C ASN A 446 30.99 -18.30 -31.46
N PHE A 447 31.61 -17.16 -31.78
CA PHE A 447 31.12 -15.82 -31.43
C PHE A 447 29.65 -15.55 -31.80
N LYS A 448 29.17 -16.00 -32.98
CA LYS A 448 27.75 -15.83 -33.38
C LYS A 448 26.75 -16.47 -32.42
N GLN A 449 27.11 -17.58 -31.79
CA GLN A 449 26.27 -18.26 -30.79
C GLN A 449 26.32 -17.52 -29.45
N ILE A 450 27.52 -17.08 -29.05
CA ILE A 450 27.73 -16.28 -27.84
C ILE A 450 26.95 -14.96 -27.93
N GLN A 451 27.02 -14.26 -29.06
CA GLN A 451 26.30 -13.00 -29.29
C GLN A 451 24.78 -13.13 -29.06
N LYS A 452 24.17 -14.24 -29.46
CA LYS A 452 22.74 -14.51 -29.21
C LYS A 452 22.42 -14.69 -27.72
N LEU A 453 23.37 -15.18 -26.92
CA LEU A 453 23.24 -15.36 -25.47
C LEU A 453 23.58 -14.09 -24.69
N CYS A 454 24.48 -13.25 -25.21
CA CYS A 454 24.86 -11.99 -24.59
C CYS A 454 23.69 -11.01 -24.53
N MET A 455 22.87 -10.87 -25.59
CA MET A 455 21.81 -9.86 -25.62
C MET A 455 20.77 -10.01 -24.49
N PRO A 456 20.21 -11.21 -24.22
CA PRO A 456 19.36 -11.40 -23.05
C PRO A 456 20.09 -11.15 -21.71
N PHE A 457 21.37 -11.52 -21.61
CA PHE A 457 22.16 -11.34 -20.40
C PHE A 457 22.47 -9.85 -20.11
N LEU A 458 22.77 -9.06 -21.13
CA LEU A 458 22.96 -7.61 -21.02
C LEU A 458 21.69 -6.91 -20.56
N ARG A 459 20.53 -7.26 -21.15
CA ARG A 459 19.22 -6.73 -20.73
C ARG A 459 18.91 -7.07 -19.28
N PHE A 460 19.08 -8.35 -18.92
CA PHE A 460 18.90 -8.83 -17.55
C PHE A 460 19.78 -8.03 -16.56
N LYS A 461 21.07 -7.83 -16.87
CA LYS A 461 21.97 -7.06 -16.02
C LYS A 461 21.64 -5.57 -15.96
N ASN A 462 21.14 -4.98 -17.05
CA ASN A 462 20.68 -3.60 -17.05
C ASN A 462 19.46 -3.42 -16.12
N ASP A 463 18.49 -4.34 -16.19
CA ASP A 463 17.33 -4.33 -15.31
C ASP A 463 17.73 -4.57 -13.83
N GLU A 464 18.70 -5.46 -13.56
CA GLU A 464 19.26 -5.61 -12.21
C GLU A 464 19.94 -4.33 -11.71
N VAL A 465 20.72 -3.64 -12.55
CA VAL A 465 21.42 -2.41 -12.15
C VAL A 465 20.44 -1.29 -11.83
N LYS A 466 19.32 -1.19 -12.56
CA LYS A 466 18.24 -0.25 -12.22
C LYS A 466 17.60 -0.58 -10.87
N ALA A 467 17.51 -1.85 -10.52
CA ALA A 467 16.87 -2.29 -9.29
C ALA A 467 17.78 -2.19 -8.06
N VAL A 468 19.07 -2.50 -8.18
CA VAL A 468 19.99 -2.67 -7.03
C VAL A 468 21.34 -1.97 -7.18
N GLY A 469 21.53 -1.17 -8.22
CA GLY A 469 22.73 -0.36 -8.44
C GLY A 469 23.90 -1.13 -9.05
N VAL A 470 25.07 -0.48 -9.08
CA VAL A 470 26.27 -0.94 -9.82
C VAL A 470 26.79 -2.30 -9.36
N HIS A 471 26.55 -2.66 -8.09
CA HIS A 471 26.92 -3.97 -7.52
C HIS A 471 26.30 -5.16 -8.26
N ALA A 472 25.23 -4.97 -9.04
CA ALA A 472 24.68 -6.03 -9.90
C ALA A 472 25.66 -6.49 -11.01
N LEU A 473 26.67 -5.67 -11.31
CA LEU A 473 27.72 -5.97 -12.27
C LEU A 473 28.90 -6.73 -11.67
N ASP A 474 28.93 -6.95 -10.35
CA ASP A 474 30.02 -7.65 -9.70
C ASP A 474 30.15 -9.08 -10.23
N LEU A 475 31.39 -9.59 -10.31
CA LEU A 475 31.67 -10.92 -10.82
C LEU A 475 31.19 -12.05 -9.91
N LYS A 476 30.79 -11.70 -8.68
CA LYS A 476 30.28 -12.59 -7.64
C LYS A 476 29.01 -11.98 -7.06
N LEU A 477 28.15 -12.83 -6.50
CA LEU A 477 27.01 -12.36 -5.72
C LEU A 477 27.48 -11.72 -4.39
N PRO A 478 26.66 -10.86 -3.76
CA PRO A 478 27.01 -10.23 -2.49
C PRO A 478 27.02 -11.19 -1.29
N PHE A 479 26.78 -12.49 -1.52
CA PHE A 479 26.80 -13.57 -0.52
C PHE A 479 27.48 -14.81 -1.13
N GLY A 480 28.03 -15.68 -0.27
CA GLY A 480 28.60 -16.97 -0.69
C GLY A 480 27.51 -17.99 -0.99
N GLU A 481 27.34 -18.36 -2.26
CA GLU A 481 26.32 -19.32 -2.68
C GLU A 481 26.55 -20.71 -2.07
N ILE A 482 27.82 -21.16 -2.04
CA ILE A 482 28.17 -22.48 -1.50
C ILE A 482 27.88 -22.52 0.01
N GLU A 483 28.20 -21.44 0.73
CA GLU A 483 27.95 -21.33 2.16
C GLU A 483 26.45 -21.39 2.48
N VAL A 484 25.64 -20.57 1.80
CA VAL A 484 24.18 -20.55 1.95
C VAL A 484 23.56 -21.93 1.71
N LEU A 485 23.98 -22.62 0.64
CA LEU A 485 23.46 -23.94 0.32
C LEU A 485 23.93 -25.02 1.31
N ARG A 486 25.17 -24.91 1.80
CA ARG A 486 25.74 -25.86 2.78
C ARG A 486 25.09 -25.72 4.15
N GLU A 487 24.91 -24.49 4.63
CA GLU A 487 24.27 -24.22 5.92
C GLU A 487 22.80 -24.69 5.93
N ASN A 488 22.16 -24.76 4.76
CA ASN A 488 20.75 -25.16 4.59
C ASN A 488 20.56 -26.56 3.95
N LEU A 489 21.57 -27.44 4.00
CA LEU A 489 21.51 -28.78 3.39
C LEU A 489 20.34 -29.63 3.89
N GLU A 490 20.10 -29.64 5.20
CA GLU A 490 19.00 -30.41 5.81
C GLU A 490 17.63 -29.94 5.31
N LEU A 491 17.46 -28.61 5.15
CA LEU A 491 16.25 -28.02 4.60
C LEU A 491 16.02 -28.49 3.16
N ILE A 492 17.07 -28.44 2.32
CA ILE A 492 17.00 -28.87 0.92
C ILE A 492 16.66 -30.36 0.83
N GLN A 493 17.34 -31.20 1.60
CA GLN A 493 17.09 -32.66 1.65
C GLN A 493 15.63 -32.97 1.98
N ARG A 494 15.11 -32.37 3.05
CA ARG A 494 13.71 -32.57 3.45
C ARG A 494 12.72 -32.06 2.41
N GLN A 495 12.93 -30.86 1.87
CA GLN A 495 12.00 -30.26 0.91
C GLN A 495 11.94 -30.97 -0.44
N LEU A 496 13.01 -31.70 -0.79
CA LEU A 496 13.07 -32.52 -2.00
C LEU A 496 12.77 -34.00 -1.71
N GLY A 497 12.79 -34.42 -0.43
CA GLY A 497 12.59 -35.81 -0.04
C GLY A 497 13.70 -36.73 -0.54
N LEU A 498 14.95 -36.25 -0.45
CA LEU A 498 16.17 -36.93 -0.85
C LEU A 498 16.91 -37.46 0.38
N GLU A 499 17.68 -38.54 0.20
CA GLU A 499 18.51 -39.12 1.26
C GLU A 499 19.83 -38.36 1.41
N ARG A 500 20.38 -37.84 0.31
CA ARG A 500 21.65 -37.12 0.31
C ARG A 500 21.65 -35.96 -0.69
N VAL A 501 22.18 -34.83 -0.26
CA VAL A 501 22.43 -33.65 -1.10
C VAL A 501 23.87 -33.20 -0.86
N GLU A 502 24.61 -32.92 -1.92
CA GLU A 502 25.97 -32.43 -1.85
C GLU A 502 26.17 -31.16 -2.64
N VAL A 503 26.84 -30.18 -2.04
CA VAL A 503 27.19 -28.90 -2.68
C VAL A 503 28.65 -28.93 -3.11
N LEU A 504 28.85 -28.92 -4.43
CA LEU A 504 30.13 -29.06 -5.10
C LEU A 504 30.49 -27.78 -5.86
N SER A 505 31.77 -27.41 -5.82
CA SER A 505 32.27 -26.32 -6.67
C SER A 505 32.47 -26.83 -8.09
N ALA A 506 31.94 -26.10 -9.07
CA ALA A 506 32.14 -26.40 -10.47
C ALA A 506 33.59 -26.12 -10.95
N ALA A 507 34.37 -25.39 -10.16
CA ALA A 507 35.79 -25.13 -10.43
C ALA A 507 36.69 -26.31 -10.03
N ASP A 508 36.19 -27.23 -9.21
CA ASP A 508 36.92 -28.43 -8.80
C ASP A 508 36.71 -29.55 -9.83
N ALA A 509 37.77 -29.88 -10.57
CA ALA A 509 37.75 -30.90 -11.60
C ALA A 509 37.39 -32.28 -11.04
N ASP A 510 37.85 -32.61 -9.82
CA ASP A 510 37.56 -33.88 -9.17
C ASP A 510 36.08 -33.96 -8.80
N ALA A 511 35.49 -32.86 -8.34
CA ALA A 511 34.05 -32.79 -8.05
C ALA A 511 33.19 -33.01 -9.31
N VAL A 512 33.59 -32.49 -10.47
CA VAL A 512 32.87 -32.67 -11.75
C VAL A 512 32.90 -34.13 -12.22
N THR A 513 33.99 -34.87 -11.96
CA THR A 513 34.05 -36.31 -12.32
C THR A 513 33.00 -37.14 -11.58
N ARG A 514 32.58 -36.70 -10.39
CA ARG A 514 31.54 -37.37 -9.58
C ARG A 514 30.16 -37.35 -10.22
N ALA A 515 29.91 -36.46 -11.19
CA ALA A 515 28.67 -36.48 -11.98
C ALA A 515 28.59 -37.70 -12.94
N GLY A 516 29.70 -38.42 -13.16
CA GLY A 516 29.75 -39.65 -13.97
C GLY A 516 29.09 -39.48 -15.34
N ASN A 517 28.13 -40.36 -15.64
CA ASN A 517 27.37 -40.36 -16.90
C ASN A 517 26.52 -39.10 -17.12
N HIS A 518 26.26 -38.32 -16.07
CA HIS A 518 25.50 -37.06 -16.13
C HIS A 518 26.40 -35.83 -16.30
N ALA A 519 27.72 -35.98 -16.42
CA ALA A 519 28.64 -34.86 -16.67
C ALA A 519 28.29 -34.07 -17.96
N ALA A 520 27.59 -34.69 -18.91
CA ALA A 520 27.06 -34.00 -20.10
C ALA A 520 26.05 -32.89 -19.75
N VAL A 521 25.32 -33.02 -18.63
CA VAL A 521 24.36 -32.00 -18.13
C VAL A 521 25.10 -30.74 -17.67
N LEU A 522 26.28 -30.90 -17.07
CA LEU A 522 27.13 -29.77 -16.67
C LEU A 522 27.71 -29.03 -17.88
N LYS A 523 27.88 -29.71 -19.02
CA LYS A 523 28.31 -29.08 -20.27
C LYS A 523 27.17 -28.40 -21.02
N SER A 524 25.95 -28.96 -20.95
CA SER A 524 24.78 -28.37 -21.62
C SER A 524 24.18 -27.20 -20.84
N ASN A 525 24.20 -27.28 -19.51
CA ASN A 525 23.74 -26.26 -18.58
C ASN A 525 24.84 -25.98 -17.54
N PRO A 526 25.89 -25.22 -17.91
CA PRO A 526 26.95 -24.88 -16.98
C PRO A 526 26.42 -24.01 -15.84
N PRO A 527 26.81 -24.30 -14.58
CA PRO A 527 26.41 -23.46 -13.45
C PRO A 527 27.02 -22.07 -13.60
N SER A 528 26.28 -21.06 -13.16
CA SER A 528 26.75 -19.68 -13.11
C SER A 528 26.19 -18.99 -11.86
N PRO A 529 26.81 -17.91 -11.38
CA PRO A 529 26.34 -17.27 -10.16
C PRO A 529 24.85 -16.96 -10.19
N GLY A 530 24.13 -17.40 -9.16
CA GLY A 530 22.67 -17.29 -9.03
C GLY A 530 21.88 -18.42 -9.69
N VAL A 531 22.53 -19.30 -10.43
CA VAL A 531 21.90 -20.41 -11.17
C VAL A 531 22.75 -21.69 -11.02
N PRO A 532 22.58 -22.44 -9.92
CA PRO A 532 23.29 -23.69 -9.72
C PRO A 532 22.73 -24.80 -10.61
N THR A 533 23.56 -25.79 -10.93
CA THR A 533 23.16 -26.94 -11.75
C THR A 533 23.01 -28.18 -10.87
N SER A 534 21.80 -28.73 -10.81
CA SER A 534 21.50 -29.95 -10.04
C SER A 534 21.56 -31.20 -10.91
N VAL A 535 22.27 -32.23 -10.43
CA VAL A 535 22.31 -33.57 -11.03
C VAL A 535 21.72 -34.56 -10.04
N PHE A 536 20.63 -35.22 -10.41
CA PHE A 536 20.00 -36.23 -9.58
C PHE A 536 20.49 -37.63 -9.98
N LEU A 537 20.79 -38.44 -8.97
CA LEU A 537 21.28 -39.81 -9.09
C LEU A 537 20.36 -40.73 -8.27
N SER A 538 20.26 -41.98 -8.71
CA SER A 538 19.69 -43.06 -7.92
C SER A 538 20.86 -43.92 -7.45
N GLU A 539 21.01 -44.13 -6.14
CA GLU A 539 21.93 -45.17 -5.66
C GLU A 539 21.44 -46.54 -6.16
N GLU A 540 22.38 -47.37 -6.64
CA GLU A 540 22.10 -48.77 -7.04
C GLU A 540 21.91 -49.69 -5.83
#